data_AF-A0A0L0S8L7-F1
#
_entry.id   AF-A0A0L0S8L7-F1
#
_cell.length_a   1.000
_cell.length_b   1.000
_cell.length_c   1.000
_cell.angle_alpha   90.00
_cell.angle_beta   90.00
_cell.angle_gamma   90.00
#
_symmetry.space_group_name_H-M   'P 1'
#
loop_
_entity.id
_entity.type
_entity.pdbx_description
1 polymer ?
#
loop_
_entity_poly.entity_id
_entity_poly.type
_entity_poly.pdbx_seq_one_letter_code
_entity_poly.pdbx_strand_id
1 'polypeptide(L)'
;MLHCKCTCGLNTTIVPVDACTACKIALCSSLPSSPDYTCSPTAETTLDAVCFDRESVKDEVLVGLYLAILGVLLVTATFRPWVTRMVNRIQSRRLASISRFLDLD
;
A
#
# COMPACT_ATOMS: atom_id res chain seq x y z
N MET A 1 -9.56 -12.25 -7.20
CA MET A 1 -10.45 -13.31 -6.63
C MET A 1 -10.69 -13.00 -5.16
N LEU A 2 -11.92 -13.08 -4.64
CA LEU A 2 -12.19 -12.74 -3.23
C LEU A 2 -11.84 -13.89 -2.29
N HIS A 3 -11.36 -13.54 -1.11
CA HIS A 3 -10.94 -14.46 -0.08
C HIS A 3 -11.55 -14.06 1.26
N CYS A 4 -11.92 -15.04 2.06
CA CYS A 4 -12.39 -14.86 3.44
C CYS A 4 -11.32 -15.38 4.38
N LYS A 5 -10.82 -14.51 5.26
CA LYS A 5 -9.92 -14.88 6.35
C LYS A 5 -10.76 -15.18 7.58
N CYS A 6 -10.73 -16.42 8.03
CA CYS A 6 -11.32 -16.85 9.28
C CYS A 6 -10.22 -16.89 10.35
N THR A 7 -10.41 -16.21 11.47
CA THR A 7 -9.48 -16.23 12.60
C THR A 7 -10.17 -16.87 13.81
N CYS A 8 -9.54 -17.90 14.38
CA CYS A 8 -10.04 -18.66 15.53
C CYS A 8 -8.93 -18.71 16.58
N GLY A 9 -8.94 -17.77 17.52
CA GLY A 9 -7.85 -17.62 18.49
C GLY A 9 -6.51 -17.36 17.81
N LEU A 10 -5.59 -18.34 17.84
CA LEU A 10 -4.25 -18.26 17.23
C LEU A 10 -4.18 -18.84 15.81
N ASN A 11 -5.22 -19.54 15.35
CA ASN A 11 -5.25 -20.16 14.03
C ASN A 11 -5.94 -19.25 13.02
N THR A 12 -5.42 -19.26 11.79
CA THR A 12 -6.02 -18.50 10.69
C THR A 12 -6.15 -19.38 9.46
N THR A 13 -7.30 -19.35 8.81
CA THR A 13 -7.57 -20.06 7.55
C THR A 13 -8.06 -19.09 6.50
N ILE A 14 -7.75 -19.36 5.24
CA ILE A 14 -8.09 -18.50 4.11
C ILE A 14 -8.86 -19.34 3.10
N VAL A 15 -10.05 -18.88 2.74
CA VAL A 15 -10.99 -19.62 1.90
C VAL A 15 -11.39 -18.77 0.70
N PRO A 16 -11.38 -19.32 -0.54
CA PRO A 16 -11.90 -18.60 -1.69
C PRO A 16 -13.43 -18.43 -1.58
N VAL A 17 -13.94 -17.26 -1.95
CA VAL A 17 -15.37 -16.94 -1.95
C VAL A 17 -15.75 -16.17 -3.20
N ASP A 18 -16.99 -16.36 -3.66
CA ASP A 18 -17.50 -15.66 -4.84
C ASP A 18 -17.96 -14.23 -4.53
N ALA A 19 -18.33 -13.97 -3.26
CA ALA A 19 -18.79 -12.65 -2.79
C ALA A 19 -18.45 -12.44 -1.31
N CYS A 20 -18.11 -11.20 -0.92
CA CYS A 20 -17.86 -10.86 0.49
C CYS A 20 -19.07 -11.08 1.41
N THR A 21 -20.29 -11.06 0.87
CA THR A 21 -21.51 -11.34 1.64
C THR A 21 -21.57 -12.79 2.13
N ALA A 22 -20.86 -13.70 1.46
CA ALA A 22 -20.70 -15.09 1.90
C ALA A 22 -19.67 -15.22 3.03
N CYS A 23 -18.76 -14.26 3.19
CA CYS A 23 -17.77 -14.25 4.26
C CYS A 23 -18.45 -13.83 5.59
N LYS A 24 -18.92 -14.85 6.32
CA LYS A 24 -19.55 -14.69 7.64
C LYS A 24 -18.99 -15.73 8.60
N ILE A 25 -19.16 -15.48 9.88
CA ILE A 25 -18.83 -16.42 10.97
C ILE A 25 -19.45 -17.80 10.72
N ALA A 26 -20.68 -17.86 10.20
CA ALA A 26 -21.37 -19.11 9.85
C ALA A 26 -20.68 -19.92 8.74
N LEU A 27 -20.04 -19.26 7.77
CA LEU A 27 -19.22 -19.93 6.77
C LEU A 27 -18.00 -20.55 7.47
N CYS A 28 -17.27 -19.75 8.24
CA CYS A 28 -16.10 -20.19 8.99
C CYS A 28 -16.37 -21.36 9.94
N SER A 29 -17.57 -21.45 10.53
CA SER A 29 -17.98 -22.56 11.40
C SER A 29 -18.45 -23.82 10.66
N SER A 30 -18.80 -23.70 9.37
CA SER A 30 -19.32 -24.80 8.55
C SER A 30 -18.27 -25.45 7.66
N LEU A 31 -17.04 -24.91 7.65
CA LEU A 31 -15.92 -25.61 7.05
C LEU A 31 -15.73 -26.97 7.75
N PRO A 32 -15.35 -28.03 7.03
CA PRO A 32 -15.19 -29.36 7.62
C PRO A 32 -14.05 -29.39 8.68
N SER A 33 -13.49 -30.54 9.10
CA SER A 33 -12.25 -30.68 9.94
C SER A 33 -11.16 -31.46 9.14
N SER A 34 -10.15 -30.81 8.55
CA SER A 34 -9.06 -31.39 7.72
C SER A 34 -7.77 -30.69 8.12
N PRO A 35 -6.59 -31.27 7.81
CA PRO A 35 -5.32 -30.74 8.28
C PRO A 35 -4.98 -29.34 7.75
N ASP A 36 -5.71 -28.84 6.74
CA ASP A 36 -5.49 -27.52 6.14
C ASP A 36 -6.34 -26.41 6.78
N TYR A 37 -7.34 -26.77 7.58
CA TYR A 37 -8.24 -25.80 8.21
C TYR A 37 -8.52 -26.19 9.68
N THR A 38 -7.74 -25.60 10.59
CA THR A 38 -7.77 -25.92 12.03
C THR A 38 -8.66 -24.93 12.77
N CYS A 39 -9.97 -24.99 12.53
CA CYS A 39 -10.96 -24.19 13.25
C CYS A 39 -12.05 -25.13 13.78
N SER A 40 -11.83 -25.71 14.96
CA SER A 40 -12.90 -26.39 15.71
C SER A 40 -13.49 -25.36 16.67
N PRO A 41 -14.70 -24.84 16.43
CA PRO A 41 -15.29 -23.82 17.28
C PRO A 41 -15.56 -24.42 18.67
N THR A 42 -14.76 -24.03 19.65
CA THR A 42 -15.04 -24.28 21.07
C THR A 42 -15.69 -23.02 21.64
N ALA A 43 -16.56 -23.15 22.65
CA ALA A 43 -17.39 -22.08 23.21
C ALA A 43 -16.64 -20.81 23.71
N GLU A 44 -15.31 -20.84 23.76
CA GLU A 44 -14.43 -19.80 24.31
C GLU A 44 -13.64 -19.01 23.24
N THR A 45 -13.70 -19.40 21.95
CA THR A 45 -12.83 -18.78 20.92
C THR A 45 -13.54 -17.63 20.19
N THR A 46 -12.93 -16.44 20.19
CA THR A 46 -13.36 -15.31 19.34
C THR A 46 -13.17 -15.67 17.87
N LEU A 47 -14.28 -15.87 17.18
CA LEU A 47 -14.32 -16.28 15.78
C LEU A 47 -14.65 -15.07 14.91
N ASP A 48 -13.65 -14.56 14.21
CA ASP A 48 -13.79 -13.39 13.34
C ASP A 48 -13.63 -13.80 11.87
N ALA A 49 -14.43 -13.17 11.02
CA ALA A 49 -14.41 -13.37 9.57
C ALA A 49 -14.17 -12.03 8.88
N VAL A 50 -13.11 -11.94 8.09
CA VAL A 50 -12.75 -10.72 7.35
C VAL A 50 -12.65 -11.04 5.87
N CYS A 51 -13.45 -10.37 5.06
CA CYS A 51 -13.33 -10.47 3.60
C CYS A 51 -12.18 -9.59 3.11
N PHE A 52 -11.32 -10.15 2.26
CA PHE A 52 -10.26 -9.42 1.60
C PHE A 52 -10.19 -9.83 0.11
N ASP A 53 -9.84 -8.87 -0.73
CA ASP A 53 -9.51 -9.13 -2.12
C ASP A 53 -8.01 -8.86 -2.29
N ARG A 54 -7.21 -9.94 -2.32
CA ARG A 54 -5.74 -9.84 -2.41
C ARG A 54 -5.28 -9.19 -3.71
N GLU A 55 -6.12 -9.22 -4.74
CA GLU A 55 -5.87 -8.61 -6.04
C GLU A 55 -6.69 -7.33 -6.23
N SER A 56 -7.06 -6.65 -5.13
CA SER A 56 -7.77 -5.39 -5.26
C SER A 56 -6.87 -4.37 -5.94
N VAL A 57 -7.43 -3.68 -6.95
CA VAL A 57 -6.80 -2.55 -7.65
C VAL A 57 -6.22 -1.51 -6.67
N LYS A 58 -6.79 -1.41 -5.47
CA LYS A 58 -6.32 -0.49 -4.42
C LYS A 58 -4.89 -0.80 -3.96
N ASP A 59 -4.54 -2.08 -3.77
CA ASP A 59 -3.20 -2.49 -3.31
C ASP A 59 -2.17 -2.35 -4.45
N GLU A 60 -2.58 -2.66 -5.68
CA GLU A 60 -1.77 -2.45 -6.88
C GLU A 60 -1.45 -0.95 -7.11
N VAL A 61 -2.46 -0.08 -6.98
CA VAL A 61 -2.30 1.38 -7.11
C VAL A 61 -1.36 1.94 -6.04
N LEU A 62 -1.47 1.47 -4.79
CA LEU A 62 -0.60 1.93 -3.70
C LEU A 62 0.87 1.59 -3.98
N VAL A 63 1.14 0.35 -4.39
CA VAL A 63 2.50 -0.11 -4.74
C VAL A 63 3.01 0.63 -5.98
N GLY A 64 2.17 0.80 -7.00
CA GLY A 64 2.52 1.56 -8.21
C GLY A 64 2.91 3.00 -7.92
N LEU A 65 2.12 3.71 -7.09
CA LEU A 65 2.43 5.08 -6.67
C LEU A 65 3.76 5.16 -5.92
N TYR A 66 4.02 4.22 -5.00
CA TYR A 66 5.27 4.17 -4.27
C TYR A 66 6.47 4.00 -5.20
N LEU A 67 6.39 3.08 -6.16
CA LEU A 67 7.44 2.87 -7.17
C LEU A 67 7.65 4.10 -8.06
N ALA A 68 6.57 4.79 -8.44
CA ALA A 68 6.68 6.03 -9.21
C ALA A 68 7.41 7.13 -8.43
N ILE A 69 7.06 7.34 -7.15
CA ILE A 69 7.73 8.32 -6.28
C ILE A 69 9.22 7.96 -6.13
N LEU A 70 9.53 6.70 -5.83
CA LEU A 70 10.92 6.23 -5.75
C LEU A 70 11.67 6.43 -7.05
N GLY A 71 11.05 6.12 -8.19
CA GLY A 71 11.63 6.33 -9.51
C GLY A 71 11.97 7.80 -9.74
N VAL A 72 11.06 8.72 -9.42
CA VAL A 72 11.29 10.17 -9.53
C VAL A 72 12.43 10.61 -8.59
N LEU A 73 12.47 10.11 -7.36
CA LEU A 73 13.55 10.44 -6.42
C LEU A 73 14.91 9.93 -6.90
N LEU A 74 14.98 8.73 -7.47
CA LEU A 74 16.21 8.18 -8.05
C LEU A 74 16.68 8.97 -9.27
N VAL A 75 15.77 9.27 -10.19
CA VAL A 75 16.06 10.08 -11.38
C VAL A 75 16.57 11.46 -10.96
N THR A 76 15.87 12.14 -10.06
CA THR A 76 16.33 13.46 -9.58
C THR A 76 17.69 13.36 -8.88
N ALA A 77 17.98 12.30 -8.14
CA ALA A 77 19.29 12.07 -7.54
C ALA A 77 20.40 11.85 -8.59
N THR A 78 20.16 11.07 -9.64
CA THR A 78 21.15 10.86 -10.72
C THR A 78 21.42 12.15 -11.52
N PHE A 79 20.39 12.99 -11.70
CA PHE A 79 20.51 14.25 -12.43
C PHE A 79 20.92 15.45 -11.56
N ARG A 80 21.03 15.29 -10.22
CA ARG A 80 21.50 16.36 -9.29
C ARG A 80 22.74 17.12 -9.77
N PRO A 81 23.85 16.51 -10.21
CA PRO A 81 25.04 17.25 -10.64
C PRO A 81 24.82 18.07 -11.92
N TRP A 82 23.81 17.73 -12.73
CA TRP A 82 23.47 18.46 -13.96
C TRP A 82 22.50 19.61 -13.66
N VAL A 83 21.50 19.34 -12.82
CA VAL A 83 20.52 20.33 -12.35
C VAL A 83 21.20 21.42 -11.53
N THR A 84 22.09 21.09 -10.58
CA THR A 84 22.83 22.11 -9.82
C THR A 84 23.70 22.98 -10.72
N ARG A 85 24.36 22.40 -11.72
CA ARG A 85 25.13 23.16 -12.72
C ARG A 85 24.26 24.09 -13.56
N MET A 86 23.04 23.69 -13.95
CA MET A 86 22.10 24.55 -14.69
C MET A 86 21.49 25.64 -13.80
N VAL A 87 21.01 25.27 -12.61
CA VAL A 87 20.39 26.20 -11.66
C VAL A 87 21.39 27.27 -11.24
N ASN A 88 22.63 26.91 -10.91
CA ASN A 88 23.67 27.89 -10.59
C ASN A 88 23.87 28.90 -11.72
N ARG A 89 23.86 28.48 -13.00
CA ARG A 89 23.97 29.40 -14.15
C ARG A 89 22.78 30.35 -14.31
N ILE A 90 21.57 29.90 -13.97
CA ILE A 90 20.35 30.70 -14.09
C ILE A 90 20.19 31.64 -12.89
N GLN A 91 20.51 31.16 -11.69
CA GLN A 91 20.36 31.86 -10.44
C GLN A 91 21.32 33.05 -10.33
N SER A 92 22.53 32.96 -10.88
CA SER A 92 23.42 34.14 -11.03
C SER A 92 22.78 35.27 -11.83
N ARG A 93 21.99 34.94 -12.88
CA ARG A 93 21.34 35.95 -13.74
C ARG A 93 20.13 36.58 -13.07
N ARG A 94 19.37 35.82 -12.27
CA ARG A 94 18.21 36.33 -11.52
C ARG A 94 18.62 37.10 -10.26
N LEU A 95 19.61 36.62 -9.51
CA LEU A 95 20.13 37.35 -8.35
C LEU A 95 20.77 38.69 -8.75
N ALA A 96 21.47 38.76 -9.89
CA ALA A 96 22.01 40.02 -10.43
C ALA A 96 20.93 41.00 -10.95
N SER A 97 19.72 40.51 -11.21
CA SER A 97 18.57 41.38 -11.53
C SER A 97 17.86 41.90 -10.27
N ILE A 98 17.90 41.12 -9.18
CA ILE A 98 17.28 41.48 -7.90
C ILE A 98 18.20 42.42 -7.09
N SER A 99 19.53 42.20 -7.09
CA SER A 99 20.46 43.10 -6.39
C SER A 99 20.43 44.52 -6.97
N ARG A 100 20.34 44.66 -8.30
CA ARG A 100 20.19 45.96 -8.97
C ARG A 100 18.88 46.69 -8.65
N PHE A 101 17.86 45.99 -8.17
CA PHE A 101 16.60 46.58 -7.75
C PHE A 101 16.63 47.04 -6.29
N LEU A 102 17.45 46.38 -5.45
CA LEU A 102 17.66 46.73 -4.03
C LEU A 102 18.66 47.87 -3.81
N ASP A 103 19.52 48.18 -4.79
CA ASP A 103 20.40 49.36 -4.80
C ASP A 103 19.68 50.66 -5.26
N LEU A 104 18.38 50.60 -5.58
CA LEU A 104 17.58 51.74 -6.05
C LEU A 104 16.65 52.35 -4.98
N ASP A 105 16.71 51.88 -3.73
CA ASP A 105 15.99 52.42 -2.57
C ASP A 105 16.96 53.05 -1.56
#